data_AF-A0A8D5ZH84-F1
#
_entry.id   AF-A0A8D5ZH84-F1
#
_cell.length_a   1.000
_cell.length_b   1.000
_cell.length_c   1.000
_cell.angle_alpha   90.00
_cell.angle_beta   90.00
_cell.angle_gamma   90.00
#
_symmetry.space_group_name_H-M   'P 1'
#
loop_
_entity.id
_entity.type
_entity.pdbx_description
1 polymer ?
#
loop_
_entity_poly.entity_id
_entity_poly.type
_entity_poly.pdbx_seq_one_letter_code
_entity_poly.pdbx_strand_id
1 'polypeptide(L)'
;MGEYTTCNLYRPTDEKEGIEKFEADTVVGFYKEVNSITEDISSECPFFKLIDIDNVKLAICKVENRVLTKSQASLCNKNWRDCPFYNREVF
;
A
#
# COMPACT_ATOMS: atom_id res chain seq x y z
N MET A 1 -14.79 32.75 5.16
CA MET A 1 -13.56 32.10 4.67
C MET A 1 -12.39 32.84 5.31
N GLY A 2 -11.66 32.19 6.23
CA GLY A 2 -10.54 32.81 6.92
C GLY A 2 -9.27 32.69 6.09
N GLU A 3 -8.51 33.78 5.98
CA GLU A 3 -7.24 33.81 5.27
C GLU A 3 -6.20 33.03 6.07
N TYR A 4 -5.66 31.94 5.51
CA TYR A 4 -4.71 31.04 6.18
C TYR A 4 -3.38 31.70 6.56
N THR A 5 -3.12 32.90 6.03
CA THR A 5 -1.96 33.75 6.32
C THR A 5 -1.94 34.30 7.75
N THR A 6 -3.08 34.30 8.46
CA THR A 6 -3.17 34.79 9.84
C THR A 6 -2.89 33.71 10.89
N CYS A 7 -2.49 32.50 10.50
CA CYS A 7 -2.19 31.43 11.44
C CYS A 7 -0.78 31.60 12.04
N ASN A 8 -0.66 31.63 13.38
CA ASN A 8 0.62 31.74 14.09
C ASN A 8 1.62 30.60 13.79
N LEU A 9 1.13 29.46 13.25
CA LEU A 9 1.96 28.34 12.83
C LEU A 9 2.41 28.43 11.37
N TYR A 10 1.84 29.35 10.59
CA TYR A 10 2.20 29.55 9.20
C TYR A 10 3.58 30.18 9.11
N ARG A 11 4.55 29.41 8.60
CA ARG A 11 5.86 29.92 8.22
C ARG A 11 5.91 29.93 6.69
N PRO A 12 6.10 31.09 6.05
CA PRO A 12 6.35 31.14 4.62
C PRO A 12 7.75 30.57 4.37
N THR A 13 7.84 29.29 4.08
CA THR A 13 9.04 28.66 3.53
C THR A 13 8.94 28.70 2.02
N ASP A 14 9.90 29.37 1.37
CA ASP A 14 10.10 29.44 -0.09
C ASP A 14 10.60 28.11 -0.70
N GLU A 15 10.53 27.02 0.06
CA GLU A 15 10.98 25.71 -0.36
C GLU A 15 9.75 24.81 -0.48
N LYS A 16 9.22 24.73 -1.71
CA LYS A 16 8.40 23.59 -2.13
C LYS A 16 9.32 22.38 -2.29
N GLU A 17 9.90 21.88 -1.20
CA GLU A 17 10.44 20.52 -1.20
C GLU A 17 9.26 19.55 -1.04
N GLY A 18 8.48 19.45 -2.13
CA GLY A 18 7.40 18.47 -2.25
C GLY A 18 7.93 17.07 -2.54
N ILE A 19 6.99 16.15 -2.73
CA ILE A 19 7.19 14.73 -3.08
C ILE A 19 7.99 14.55 -4.40
N GLU A 20 8.28 15.64 -5.11
CA GLU A 20 9.01 15.72 -6.38
C GLU A 20 10.42 15.12 -6.35
N LYS A 21 11.02 14.91 -5.16
CA LYS A 21 12.34 14.27 -5.00
C LYS A 21 12.29 12.75 -4.87
N PHE A 22 11.11 12.12 -4.79
CA PHE A 22 11.03 10.67 -4.84
C PHE A 22 10.98 10.22 -6.29
N GLU A 23 12.12 9.77 -6.81
CA GLU A 23 12.18 9.02 -8.06
C GLU A 23 11.20 7.85 -7.96
N ALA A 24 10.09 7.99 -8.67
CA ALA A 24 9.10 6.94 -8.85
C ALA A 24 9.71 5.90 -9.78
N ASP A 25 10.53 5.02 -9.21
CA ASP A 25 11.09 3.87 -9.91
C ASP A 25 9.93 3.01 -10.43
N THR A 26 9.83 2.96 -11.74
CA THR A 26 8.70 2.48 -12.51
C THR A 26 8.61 0.96 -12.49
N VAL A 27 7.90 0.35 -11.53
CA VAL A 27 7.08 -0.86 -11.72
C VAL A 27 6.01 -0.92 -10.62
N VAL A 28 4.81 -0.38 -10.87
CA VAL A 28 3.67 -0.30 -9.92
C VAL A 28 4.04 0.46 -8.64
N GLY A 29 3.58 1.70 -8.47
CA GLY A 29 3.95 2.53 -7.31
C GLY A 29 3.66 1.86 -5.95
N PHE A 30 4.66 1.17 -5.38
CA PHE A 30 4.60 0.60 -4.04
C PHE A 30 5.72 1.19 -3.20
N TYR A 31 5.39 1.54 -1.96
CA TYR A 31 6.36 2.09 -1.01
C TYR A 31 7.01 0.93 -0.30
N LYS A 32 8.32 0.71 -0.54
CA LYS A 32 9.08 -0.43 0.00
C LYS A 32 8.82 -0.65 1.50
N GLU A 33 8.91 0.39 2.33
CA GLU A 33 8.71 0.27 3.78
C GLU A 33 7.30 -0.22 4.19
N VAL A 34 6.28 0.15 3.43
CA VAL A 34 4.88 -0.14 3.77
C VAL A 34 4.41 -1.46 3.16
N ASN A 35 4.98 -1.82 2.01
CA ASN A 35 4.60 -2.98 1.22
C ASN A 35 5.54 -4.18 1.41
N SER A 36 6.76 -3.99 1.92
CA SER A 36 7.70 -5.08 2.19
C SER A 36 7.17 -5.97 3.30
N ILE A 37 7.05 -7.26 2.98
CA ILE A 37 6.66 -8.28 3.93
C ILE A 37 7.94 -8.96 4.43
N THR A 38 8.33 -8.61 5.65
CA THR A 38 9.45 -9.28 6.34
C THR A 38 9.04 -10.54 7.09
N GLU A 39 7.74 -10.74 7.29
CA GLU A 39 7.16 -11.89 7.99
C GLU A 39 6.67 -12.94 6.99
N ASP A 40 6.81 -14.23 7.30
CA ASP A 40 6.31 -15.29 6.41
C ASP A 40 4.77 -15.35 6.49
N ILE A 41 4.10 -14.53 5.68
CA ILE A 41 2.64 -14.49 5.55
C ILE A 41 2.21 -15.47 4.46
N SER A 42 1.82 -16.68 4.85
CA SER A 42 1.19 -17.64 3.94
C SER A 42 -0.32 -17.58 4.11
N SER A 43 -1.02 -16.87 3.21
CA SER A 43 -2.48 -16.81 3.21
C SER A 43 -3.10 -17.93 2.38
N GLU A 44 -4.13 -18.58 2.94
CA GLU A 44 -4.94 -19.60 2.24
C GLU A 44 -5.92 -19.00 1.21
N CYS A 45 -5.94 -17.66 1.06
CA CYS A 45 -6.82 -16.98 0.11
C CYS A 45 -6.41 -17.31 -1.34
N PRO A 46 -7.34 -17.78 -2.21
CA PRO A 46 -7.03 -18.15 -3.59
C PRO A 46 -6.59 -16.95 -4.46
N PHE A 47 -6.95 -15.74 -4.03
CA PHE A 47 -6.63 -14.49 -4.71
C PHE A 47 -5.35 -13.84 -4.20
N PHE A 48 -4.74 -14.36 -3.14
CA PHE A 48 -3.50 -13.86 -2.59
C PHE A 48 -2.32 -14.44 -3.36
N LYS A 49 -1.37 -13.59 -3.77
CA LYS A 49 -0.14 -14.01 -4.42
C LYS A 49 1.04 -13.29 -3.78
N LEU A 50 2.05 -14.04 -3.38
CA LEU A 50 3.35 -13.48 -3.04
C LEU A 50 4.22 -13.39 -4.28
N ILE A 51 4.91 -12.28 -4.42
CA ILE A 51 5.96 -12.07 -5.42
C ILE A 51 7.23 -11.62 -4.69
N ASP A 52 8.38 -12.00 -5.24
CA ASP A 52 9.68 -11.60 -4.72
C ASP A 52 10.33 -10.69 -5.77
N ILE A 53 10.63 -9.44 -5.40
CA ILE A 53 11.30 -8.46 -6.27
C ILE A 53 12.42 -7.83 -5.45
N ASP A 54 13.67 -7.86 -5.96
CA ASP A 54 14.82 -7.21 -5.32
C ASP A 54 15.02 -7.57 -3.83
N ASN A 55 14.90 -8.86 -3.47
CA ASN A 55 14.94 -9.37 -2.10
C ASN A 55 13.81 -8.87 -1.18
N VAL A 56 12.73 -8.35 -1.75
CA VAL A 56 11.54 -7.92 -1.03
C VAL A 56 10.34 -8.78 -1.44
N LYS A 57 9.73 -9.43 -0.45
CA LYS A 57 8.44 -10.10 -0.60
C LYS A 57 7.32 -9.06 -0.63
N LEU A 58 6.49 -9.10 -1.66
CA LEU A 58 5.27 -8.28 -1.77
C LEU A 58 4.05 -9.19 -1.88
N ALA A 59 2.97 -8.82 -1.22
CA ALA A 59 1.68 -9.46 -1.41
C ALA A 59 0.86 -8.72 -2.45
N ILE A 60 0.18 -9.46 -3.32
CA ILE A 60 -0.74 -8.95 -4.32
C ILE A 60 -2.10 -9.60 -4.12
N CYS A 61 -3.15 -8.79 -4.18
CA CYS A 61 -4.51 -9.27 -4.33
C CYS A 61 -4.88 -9.30 -5.81
N LYS A 62 -5.19 -10.48 -6.36
CA LYS A 62 -5.57 -10.64 -7.77
C LYS A 62 -6.91 -9.98 -8.10
N VAL A 63 -7.85 -9.93 -7.16
CA VAL A 63 -9.17 -9.32 -7.39
C VAL A 63 -9.05 -7.81 -7.59
N GLU A 64 -8.28 -7.15 -6.72
CA GLU A 64 -8.07 -5.71 -6.76
C GLU A 64 -6.92 -5.29 -7.70
N ASN A 65 -6.20 -6.27 -8.27
CA ASN A 65 -5.01 -6.10 -9.10
C ASN A 65 -4.00 -5.08 -8.51
N ARG A 66 -3.76 -5.15 -7.19
CA ARG A 66 -2.89 -4.20 -6.47
C ARG A 66 -1.97 -4.88 -5.47
N VAL A 67 -0.87 -4.21 -5.14
CA VAL A 67 0.03 -4.59 -4.06
C VAL A 67 -0.61 -4.24 -2.71
N LEU A 68 -0.63 -5.21 -1.80
CA LEU A 68 -1.10 -5.02 -0.43
C LEU A 68 0.02 -4.47 0.44
N THR A 69 -0.35 -3.64 1.41
CA THR A 69 0.57 -3.27 2.49
C THR A 69 0.78 -4.43 3.45
N LYS A 70 1.83 -4.38 4.29
CA LYS A 70 2.08 -5.37 5.33
C LYS A 70 0.84 -5.62 6.21
N SER A 71 0.18 -4.55 6.65
CA SER A 71 -1.04 -4.64 7.48
C SER A 71 -2.18 -5.29 6.73
N GLN A 72 -2.37 -4.92 5.45
CA GLN A 72 -3.40 -5.52 4.60
C GLN A 72 -3.15 -7.00 4.32
N ALA A 73 -1.89 -7.40 4.10
CA ALA A 73 -1.52 -8.80 3.91
C ALA A 73 -1.80 -9.63 5.18
N SER A 74 -1.48 -9.08 6.37
CA SER A 74 -1.80 -9.72 7.65
C SER A 74 -3.31 -9.87 7.87
N LEU A 75 -4.09 -8.82 7.56
CA LEU A 75 -5.55 -8.85 7.64
C LEU A 75 -6.15 -9.84 6.64
N CYS A 76 -5.63 -9.86 5.41
CA CYS A 76 -6.04 -10.83 4.40
C CYS A 76 -5.79 -12.24 4.90
N ASN A 77 -4.62 -12.53 5.47
CA ASN A 77 -4.34 -13.84 6.04
C ASN A 77 -5.32 -14.23 7.16
N LYS A 78 -5.63 -13.32 8.09
CA LYS A 78 -6.51 -13.61 9.24
C LYS A 78 -7.98 -13.72 8.85
N ASN A 79 -8.45 -12.87 7.95
CA ASN A 79 -9.88 -12.64 7.69
C ASN A 79 -10.27 -12.85 6.22
N TRP A 80 -9.52 -13.65 5.45
CA TRP A 80 -9.81 -13.85 4.02
C TRP A 80 -11.22 -14.40 3.74
N ARG A 81 -11.79 -15.19 4.66
CA ARG A 81 -13.15 -15.76 4.53
C ARG A 81 -14.27 -14.73 4.63
N ASP A 82 -14.01 -13.64 5.36
CA ASP A 82 -14.92 -12.51 5.51
C ASP A 82 -14.69 -11.44 4.44
N CYS A 83 -13.65 -11.64 3.60
CA CYS A 83 -13.30 -10.69 2.56
C CYS A 83 -14.49 -10.52 1.58
N PRO A 84 -14.94 -9.29 1.33
CA PRO A 84 -16.07 -9.04 0.42
C PRO A 84 -15.78 -9.49 -1.02
N PHE A 85 -14.50 -9.62 -1.37
CA PHE A 85 -14.04 -10.12 -2.66
C PHE A 85 -14.02 -11.64 -2.77
N TYR A 86 -14.03 -12.37 -1.64
CA TYR A 86 -14.09 -13.83 -1.64
C TYR A 86 -15.52 -14.34 -1.86
N ASN A 87 -16.50 -13.67 -1.24
CA ASN A 87 -17.92 -14.02 -1.37
C ASN A 87 -18.62 -13.37 -2.57
N ARG A 88 -17.94 -12.48 -3.30
CA ARG A 88 -18.45 -11.97 -4.58
C ARG A 88 -17.89 -12.83 -5.71
N GLU A 89 -18.75 -13.65 -6.29
CA GLU A 89 -18.58 -14.16 -7.65
C GLU A 89 -18.47 -12.94 -8.58
N VAL A 90 -17.25 -12.50 -8.84
CA VAL A 90 -16.97 -11.59 -9.95
C VAL A 90 -16.93 -12.46 -11.19
N PHE A 91 -18.05 -12.43 -11.91
CA PHE A 91 -18.35 -13.10 -13.18
C PHE A 91 -17.25 -12.93 -14.23
#